data_AF-A0AA97EK91-F1
#
_entry.id   AF-A0AA97EK91-F1
#
_cell.length_a   1.000
_cell.length_b   1.000
_cell.length_c   1.000
_cell.angle_alpha   90.00
_cell.angle_beta   90.00
_cell.angle_gamma   90.00
#
_symmetry.space_group_name_H-M   'P 1'
#
loop_
_entity.id
_entity.type
_entity.pdbx_description
1 polymer ?
#
loop_
_entity_poly.entity_id
_entity_poly.type
_entity_poly.pdbx_seq_one_letter_code
_entity_poly.pdbx_strand_id
1 'polypeptide(L)'
;MKENDDKHLEDFTKKIVAKAALEHPSIHFTSEIMSQVEALNKSDVTAYKPLISKNIWVLISIGFVALCAYLVLGTETQQESWMGTLNFSALANNKISHILSGFTMSKTLMYAVALFGLMFCIQIPFLKNHFDKRLKM
;
A
#
# COMPACT_ATOMS: atom_id res chain seq x y z
N MET A 1 27.04 -22.86 67.79
CA MET A 1 26.50 -24.19 67.48
C MET A 1 25.63 -24.18 66.21
N LYS A 2 24.68 -23.25 66.05
CA LYS A 2 23.68 -23.26 64.95
C LYS A 2 24.23 -22.98 63.54
N GLU A 3 25.26 -22.14 63.41
CA GLU A 3 25.78 -21.73 62.08
C GLU A 3 26.47 -22.85 61.30
N ASN A 4 26.97 -23.89 61.98
CA ASN A 4 27.62 -25.02 61.30
C ASN A 4 26.59 -25.99 60.69
N ASP A 5 25.43 -26.12 61.34
CA ASP A 5 24.34 -26.98 60.87
C ASP A 5 23.69 -26.39 59.61
N ASP A 6 23.56 -25.06 59.54
CA ASP A 6 23.03 -24.35 58.37
C ASP A 6 23.93 -24.51 57.14
N LYS A 7 25.26 -24.43 57.31
CA LYS A 7 26.23 -24.65 56.23
C LYS A 7 26.18 -26.07 55.68
N HIS A 8 25.99 -27.06 56.54
CA HIS A 8 25.82 -28.44 56.12
C HIS A 8 24.54 -28.65 55.32
N LEU A 9 23.43 -28.02 55.70
CA LEU A 9 22.17 -28.09 54.95
C LEU A 9 22.26 -27.40 53.59
N GLU A 10 22.95 -26.27 53.51
CA GLU A 10 23.20 -25.56 52.25
C GLU A 10 24.06 -26.40 51.29
N ASP A 11 25.14 -27.00 51.77
CA ASP A 11 26.00 -27.88 50.97
C ASP A 11 25.26 -29.15 50.51
N PHE A 12 24.41 -29.73 51.37
CA PHE A 12 23.55 -30.85 50.98
C PHE A 12 22.56 -30.45 49.88
N THR A 13 21.89 -29.30 50.03
CA THR A 13 20.94 -28.78 49.05
C THR A 13 21.63 -28.52 47.72
N LYS A 14 22.79 -27.87 47.74
CA LYS A 14 23.60 -27.60 46.56
C LYS A 14 24.05 -28.88 45.85
N LYS A 15 24.40 -29.92 46.60
CA LYS A 15 24.81 -31.21 46.06
C LYS A 15 23.64 -31.99 45.47
N ILE A 16 22.44 -31.88 46.04
CA ILE A 16 21.22 -32.50 45.50
C ILE A 16 20.80 -31.79 44.21
N VAL A 17 20.80 -30.45 44.20
CA VAL A 17 20.47 -29.65 43.00
C VAL A 17 21.48 -29.86 41.88
N ALA A 18 22.77 -29.98 42.19
CA ALA A 18 23.81 -30.23 41.19
C ALA A 18 23.80 -31.68 40.65
N LYS A 19 23.27 -32.64 41.43
CA LYS A 19 23.21 -34.06 41.05
C LYS A 19 21.87 -34.45 40.44
N ALA A 20 20.82 -33.67 40.68
CA ALA A 20 19.63 -33.69 39.84
C ALA A 20 20.10 -33.36 38.43
N ALA A 21 20.07 -34.35 37.55
CA ALA A 21 20.49 -34.20 36.16
C ALA A 21 19.81 -32.94 35.61
N LEU A 22 20.61 -31.96 35.16
CA LEU A 22 20.03 -30.85 34.43
C LEU A 22 19.23 -31.47 33.29
N GLU A 23 17.93 -31.24 33.23
CA GLU A 23 17.15 -31.68 32.08
C GLU A 23 17.64 -30.89 30.88
N HIS A 24 18.53 -31.51 30.11
CA HIS A 24 19.00 -30.94 28.87
C HIS A 24 17.82 -31.02 27.90
N PRO A 25 17.43 -29.90 27.26
CA PRO A 25 16.43 -29.97 26.20
C PRO A 25 16.88 -30.99 25.15
N SER A 26 15.92 -31.64 24.50
CA SER A 26 16.24 -32.57 23.42
C SER A 26 17.13 -31.87 22.38
N ILE A 27 18.01 -32.62 21.73
CA ILE A 27 18.93 -32.08 20.70
C ILE A 27 18.15 -31.31 19.61
N HIS A 28 16.88 -31.67 19.41
CA HIS A 28 15.99 -31.09 18.40
C HIS A 28 15.02 -30.03 18.94
N PHE A 29 15.03 -29.72 20.24
CA PHE A 29 14.07 -28.80 20.87
C PHE A 29 14.00 -27.45 20.13
N THR A 30 15.16 -26.84 19.86
CA THR A 30 15.22 -25.56 19.15
C THR A 30 14.70 -25.67 17.73
N SER A 31 15.03 -26.74 16.99
CA SER A 31 14.54 -26.92 15.61
C SER A 31 13.03 -27.15 15.55
N GLU A 32 12.47 -27.84 16.53
CA GLU A 32 11.06 -28.20 16.59
C GLU A 32 10.19 -27.00 17.00
N ILE A 33 10.68 -26.17 17.94
CA ILE A 33 10.10 -24.88 18.29
C ILE A 33 10.18 -23.93 17.08
N MET A 34 11.36 -23.81 16.44
CA MET A 34 11.54 -22.86 15.34
C MET A 34 10.71 -23.25 14.11
N SER A 35 10.54 -24.55 13.83
CA SER A 35 9.65 -25.05 12.78
C SER A 35 8.18 -24.70 13.03
N GLN A 36 7.72 -24.76 14.29
CA GLN A 36 6.36 -24.36 14.65
C GLN A 36 6.18 -22.84 14.59
N VAL A 37 7.19 -22.08 15.01
CA VAL A 37 7.22 -20.62 14.92
C VAL A 37 7.20 -20.15 13.45
N GLU A 38 7.94 -20.80 12.55
CA GLU A 38 7.87 -20.49 11.10
C GLU A 38 6.50 -20.83 10.50
N ALA A 39 5.88 -21.95 10.91
CA ALA A 39 4.56 -22.34 10.43
C ALA A 39 3.48 -21.32 10.86
N LEU A 40 3.56 -20.81 12.09
CA LEU A 40 2.67 -19.76 12.60
C LEU A 40 2.97 -18.38 11.97
N ASN A 41 4.24 -18.05 11.73
CA ASN A 41 4.59 -16.81 11.05
C ASN A 41 4.15 -16.80 9.59
N LYS A 42 4.16 -17.94 8.87
CA LYS A 42 3.65 -18.02 7.50
C LYS A 42 2.16 -17.70 7.36
N SER A 43 1.35 -17.94 8.39
CA SER A 43 -0.07 -17.54 8.38
C SER A 43 -0.30 -16.06 8.67
N ASP A 44 0.64 -15.41 9.37
CA ASP A 44 0.55 -13.99 9.79
C ASP A 44 1.54 -13.06 9.07
N VAL A 45 2.27 -13.54 8.04
CA VAL A 45 2.98 -12.64 7.13
C VAL A 45 1.90 -11.74 6.54
N THR A 46 1.92 -10.50 7.00
CA THR A 46 1.02 -9.42 6.65
C THR A 46 0.88 -9.40 5.13
N ALA A 47 -0.13 -10.11 4.63
CA ALA A 47 -0.33 -10.25 3.20
C ALA A 47 -0.57 -8.84 2.71
N TYR A 48 0.40 -8.30 1.96
CA TYR A 48 0.36 -6.93 1.47
C TYR A 48 -0.90 -6.79 0.62
N LYS A 49 -1.96 -6.29 1.25
CA LYS A 49 -3.23 -6.04 0.61
C LYS A 49 -3.08 -4.68 -0.02
N PRO A 50 -3.03 -4.59 -1.36
CA PRO A 50 -2.83 -3.31 -2.01
C PRO A 50 -3.95 -2.37 -1.55
N LEU A 51 -3.57 -1.19 -1.03
CA LEU A 51 -4.47 -0.17 -0.50
C LEU A 51 -5.63 0.16 -1.45
N ILE A 52 -5.37 0.02 -2.76
CA ILE A 52 -6.35 0.13 -3.83
C ILE A 52 -6.21 -1.12 -4.71
N SER A 53 -7.30 -1.86 -4.89
CA SER A 53 -7.37 -3.01 -5.81
C SER A 53 -7.01 -2.60 -7.24
N LYS A 54 -6.37 -3.50 -8.00
CA LYS A 54 -5.99 -3.26 -9.41
C LYS A 54 -7.17 -2.78 -10.27
N ASN A 55 -8.38 -3.26 -9.96
CA ASN A 55 -9.60 -2.90 -10.69
C ASN A 55 -9.98 -1.42 -10.49
N ILE A 56 -9.77 -0.90 -9.27
CA ILE A 56 -10.06 0.51 -8.94
C ILE A 56 -9.04 1.42 -9.63
N TRP A 57 -7.79 0.97 -9.79
CA TRP A 57 -6.78 1.67 -10.58
C TRP A 57 -7.17 1.84 -12.05
N VAL A 58 -7.73 0.79 -12.66
CA VAL A 58 -8.25 0.86 -14.04
C VAL A 58 -9.42 1.83 -14.14
N LEU A 59 -10.34 1.80 -13.17
CA LEU A 59 -11.48 2.71 -13.13
C LEU A 59 -11.05 4.19 -13.01
N ILE A 60 -10.07 4.49 -12.16
CA ILE A 60 -9.50 5.84 -12.02
C ILE A 60 -8.85 6.29 -13.33
N SER A 61 -8.10 5.41 -14.00
CA SER A 61 -7.48 5.73 -15.28
C SER A 61 -8.51 6.04 -16.36
N ILE A 62 -9.58 5.25 -16.46
CA ILE A 62 -10.67 5.49 -17.41
C ILE A 62 -11.37 6.82 -17.12
N GLY A 63 -11.68 7.11 -15.85
CA GLY A 63 -12.31 8.36 -15.45
C GLY A 63 -11.43 9.58 -15.78
N PHE A 64 -10.12 9.46 -15.58
CA PHE A 64 -9.18 10.52 -15.94
C PHE A 64 -9.09 10.74 -17.45
N VAL A 65 -9.03 9.67 -18.24
CA VAL A 65 -9.03 9.77 -19.72
C VAL A 65 -10.33 10.41 -20.22
N ALA A 66 -11.48 10.04 -19.64
CA ALA A 66 -12.77 10.64 -19.98
C ALA A 66 -12.82 12.14 -19.63
N LEU A 67 -12.25 12.55 -18.49
CA LEU A 67 -12.12 13.95 -18.10
C LEU A 67 -11.23 14.72 -19.08
N CYS A 68 -10.07 14.17 -19.45
CA CYS A 68 -9.19 14.78 -20.45
C CYS A 68 -9.87 14.90 -21.81
N ALA A 69 -10.59 13.86 -22.24
CA ALA A 69 -11.37 13.89 -23.48
C ALA A 69 -12.45 14.96 -23.42
N TYR A 70 -13.18 15.08 -22.31
CA TYR A 70 -14.18 16.13 -22.14
C TYR A 70 -13.57 17.54 -22.20
N LEU A 71 -12.40 17.73 -21.60
CA LEU A 71 -11.68 19.01 -21.69
C LEU A 71 -11.27 19.31 -23.14
N VAL A 72 -10.62 18.36 -23.82
CA VAL A 72 -10.16 18.55 -25.21
C VAL A 72 -11.32 18.76 -26.20
N LEU A 73 -12.42 18.04 -26.02
CA LEU A 73 -13.57 18.05 -26.93
C LEU A 73 -14.64 19.10 -26.57
N GLY A 74 -14.72 19.51 -25.30
CA GLY A 74 -15.69 20.50 -24.82
C GLY A 74 -15.24 21.95 -25.03
N THR A 75 -14.03 22.17 -25.52
CA THR A 75 -13.65 23.49 -26.01
C THR A 75 -14.01 23.66 -27.48
N GLU A 76 -14.97 24.54 -27.74
CA GLU A 76 -15.17 25.20 -29.03
C GLU A 76 -13.87 25.98 -29.38
N THR A 77 -12.84 25.28 -29.84
CA THR A 77 -11.70 25.89 -30.50
C THR A 77 -11.97 25.84 -31.98
N GLN A 78 -12.17 27.03 -32.55
CA GLN A 78 -12.25 27.32 -33.97
C GLN A 78 -10.92 27.05 -34.67
N GLN A 79 -10.46 25.80 -34.61
CA GLN A 79 -9.29 25.34 -35.33
C GLN A 79 -9.57 23.90 -35.76
N GLU A 80 -9.66 23.76 -37.07
CA GLU A 80 -9.68 22.52 -37.86
C GLU A 80 -8.64 21.54 -37.30
N SER A 81 -9.07 20.71 -36.37
CA SER A 81 -8.25 19.70 -35.71
C SER A 81 -8.96 18.39 -35.94
N TRP A 82 -8.20 17.38 -36.37
CA TRP A 82 -8.53 15.97 -36.60
C TRP A 82 -9.47 15.26 -35.59
N MET A 83 -9.83 15.91 -34.49
CA MET A 83 -10.83 15.48 -33.49
C MET A 83 -12.26 16.03 -33.72
N GLY A 84 -12.49 16.84 -34.76
CA GLY A 84 -13.80 17.46 -35.04
C GLY A 84 -14.97 16.52 -35.35
N THR A 85 -14.76 15.21 -35.39
CA THR A 85 -15.81 14.20 -35.63
C THR A 85 -16.42 13.62 -34.35
N LEU A 86 -15.84 13.89 -33.18
CA LEU A 86 -16.35 13.38 -31.91
C LEU A 86 -17.46 14.29 -31.38
N ASN A 87 -18.68 14.11 -31.91
CA ASN A 87 -19.89 14.80 -31.47
C ASN A 87 -20.25 14.44 -30.02
N PHE A 88 -19.81 15.26 -29.08
CA PHE A 88 -20.05 15.08 -27.64
C PHE A 88 -21.16 15.98 -27.09
N SER A 89 -22.04 16.50 -27.96
CA SER A 89 -23.18 17.37 -27.59
C SER A 89 -24.11 16.79 -26.54
N ALA A 90 -24.17 15.46 -26.40
CA ALA A 90 -24.99 14.80 -25.39
C ALA A 90 -24.46 14.95 -23.95
N LEU A 91 -23.13 15.08 -23.74
CA LEU A 91 -22.58 15.28 -22.39
C LEU A 91 -22.54 16.76 -22.00
N ALA A 92 -22.36 17.64 -22.98
CA ALA A 92 -22.31 19.09 -22.79
C ALA A 92 -23.67 19.70 -22.41
N ASN A 93 -24.80 19.05 -22.73
CA ASN A 93 -26.15 19.55 -22.44
C ASN A 93 -26.70 19.08 -21.07
N ASN A 94 -25.89 19.13 -20.01
CA ASN A 94 -26.29 18.75 -18.65
C ASN A 94 -26.21 19.95 -17.70
N LYS A 95 -27.05 20.01 -16.65
CA LYS A 95 -27.07 21.12 -15.67
C LYS A 95 -25.71 21.53 -15.10
N ILE A 96 -24.74 20.61 -15.08
CA ILE A 96 -23.37 20.82 -14.60
C ILE A 96 -22.59 21.77 -15.52
N SER A 97 -22.79 21.68 -16.85
CA SER A 97 -22.11 22.57 -17.80
C SER A 97 -22.59 24.01 -17.66
N HIS A 98 -23.87 24.23 -17.37
CA HIS A 98 -24.46 25.55 -17.13
C HIS A 98 -23.94 26.24 -15.85
N ILE A 99 -23.48 25.46 -14.86
CA ILE A 99 -22.87 25.99 -13.63
C ILE A 99 -21.39 26.33 -13.89
N LEU A 100 -20.72 25.56 -14.75
CA LEU A 100 -19.31 25.76 -15.08
C LEU A 100 -19.08 26.78 -16.21
N SER A 101 -20.10 27.08 -17.02
CA SER A 101 -20.04 28.03 -18.14
C SER A 101 -19.82 29.49 -17.71
N GLY A 102 -20.01 29.82 -16.43
CA GLY A 102 -19.61 31.14 -15.89
C GLY A 102 -18.10 31.29 -15.67
N PHE A 103 -17.32 30.20 -15.83
CA PHE A 103 -15.88 30.18 -15.57
C PHE A 103 -15.10 30.27 -16.89
N THR A 104 -14.65 31.47 -17.25
CA THR A 104 -13.82 31.71 -18.44
C THR A 104 -12.37 31.26 -18.20
N MET A 105 -12.13 29.96 -18.32
CA MET A 105 -10.76 29.41 -18.24
C MET A 105 -9.94 29.82 -19.46
N SER A 106 -8.76 30.42 -19.23
CA SER A 106 -7.76 30.61 -20.28
C SER A 106 -7.29 29.25 -20.82
N LYS A 107 -7.07 29.15 -22.14
CA LYS A 107 -6.59 27.93 -22.80
C LYS A 107 -5.29 27.43 -22.17
N THR A 108 -4.38 28.33 -21.78
CA THR A 108 -3.13 27.97 -21.10
C THR A 108 -3.38 27.30 -19.76
N LEU A 109 -4.33 27.81 -18.97
CA LEU A 109 -4.66 27.25 -17.66
C LEU A 109 -5.33 25.88 -17.80
N MET A 110 -6.16 25.73 -18.81
CA MET A 110 -6.79 24.46 -19.15
C MET A 110 -5.77 23.37 -19.53
N TYR A 111 -4.82 23.69 -20.41
CA TYR A 111 -3.73 22.77 -20.75
C TYR A 111 -2.84 22.47 -19.55
N ALA A 112 -2.55 23.48 -18.70
CA ALA A 112 -1.76 23.29 -17.49
C ALA A 112 -2.43 22.31 -16.52
N VAL A 113 -3.74 22.47 -16.26
CA VAL A 113 -4.50 21.57 -15.38
C VAL A 113 -4.56 20.15 -15.96
N ALA A 114 -4.79 20.01 -17.27
CA ALA A 114 -4.81 18.70 -17.92
C ALA A 114 -3.45 17.99 -17.82
N LEU A 115 -2.36 18.70 -18.11
CA LEU A 115 -1.00 18.15 -18.08
C LEU A 115 -0.56 17.85 -16.64
N PHE A 116 -0.93 18.68 -15.68
CA PHE A 116 -0.70 18.45 -14.25
C PHE A 116 -1.46 17.22 -13.76
N GLY A 117 -2.72 17.06 -14.12
CA GLY A 117 -3.51 15.87 -13.82
C GLY A 117 -2.87 14.60 -14.41
N LEU A 118 -2.39 14.67 -15.66
CA LEU A 118 -1.72 13.56 -16.33
C LEU A 118 -0.44 13.17 -15.56
N MET A 119 0.33 14.19 -15.14
CA MET A 119 1.53 14.00 -14.35
C MET A 119 1.21 13.29 -13.02
N PHE A 120 0.15 13.69 -12.32
CA PHE A 120 -0.31 13.02 -11.10
C PHE A 120 -0.67 11.55 -11.34
N CYS A 121 -1.37 11.25 -12.43
CA CYS A 121 -1.71 9.87 -12.79
C CYS A 121 -0.47 8.99 -12.99
N ILE A 122 0.65 9.55 -13.45
CA ILE A 122 1.93 8.84 -13.61
C ILE A 122 2.73 8.80 -12.31
N GLN A 123 2.64 9.84 -11.48
CA GLN A 123 3.35 9.93 -10.21
C GLN A 123 2.86 8.90 -9.19
N ILE A 124 1.54 8.70 -9.06
CA ILE A 124 0.98 7.78 -8.05
C ILE A 124 1.43 6.31 -8.27
N PRO A 125 1.43 5.71 -9.47
CA PRO A 125 1.90 4.34 -9.67
C PRO A 125 3.43 4.25 -9.54
N PHE A 126 4.17 5.28 -9.93
CA PHE A 126 5.62 5.35 -9.72
C PHE A 126 5.97 5.32 -8.22
N LEU A 127 5.28 6.13 -7.43
CA LEU A 127 5.47 6.20 -5.98
C LEU A 127 5.03 4.89 -5.31
N LYS A 128 3.88 4.33 -5.74
CA LYS A 128 3.41 3.01 -5.29
C LYS A 128 4.47 1.94 -5.54
N ASN A 129 5.05 1.88 -6.74
CA ASN A 129 6.07 0.89 -7.10
C ASN A 129 7.36 1.07 -6.29
N HIS A 130 7.76 2.31 -5.99
CA HIS A 130 8.92 2.58 -5.13
C HIS A 130 8.70 2.08 -3.69
N PHE A 131 7.51 2.32 -3.11
CA PHE A 131 7.17 1.82 -1.78
C PHE A 131 6.95 0.30 -1.74
N ASP A 132 6.33 -0.31 -2.75
CA ASP A 132 6.18 -1.77 -2.88
C ASP A 132 7.55 -2.48 -2.85
N LYS A 133 8.57 -1.89 -3.49
CA LYS A 133 9.94 -2.45 -3.50
C LYS A 133 10.67 -2.29 -2.17
N ARG A 134 10.34 -1.27 -1.38
CA ARG A 134 10.95 -0.99 -0.07
C ARG A 134 10.27 -1.75 1.07
N LEU A 135 8.97 -2.04 0.95
CA LEU A 135 8.15 -2.65 1.99
C LEU A 135 7.95 -4.16 1.82
N LYS A 136 8.45 -4.77 0.74
CA LYS A 136 8.69 -6.21 0.69
C LYS A 136 9.86 -6.55 1.62
N MET A 137 9.56 -6.90 2.86
CA MET A 137 10.31 -7.93 3.59
C MET A 137 9.92 -9.29 3.03
#